data_AF-A0A2U3V519-F1
#
_entry.id   AF-A0A2U3V519-F1
#
_cell.length_a   1.000
_cell.length_b   1.000
_cell.length_c   1.000
_cell.angle_alpha   90.00
_cell.angle_beta   90.00
_cell.angle_gamma   90.00
#
_symmetry.space_group_name_H-M   'P 1'
#
loop_
_entity.id
_entity.type
_entity.pdbx_description
1 polymer ?
#
loop_
_entity_poly.entity_id
_entity_poly.type
_entity_poly.pdbx_seq_one_letter_code
_entity_poly.pdbx_strand_id
1 'polypeptide(L)'
;MTRLLGYVDPSEPHFVAAVLTIAFNPLFWNVVARWEPKTREPSGAFGSPAPACCTLGGTILLLNVLRSTQAMLSQSLDNPSAYRVGLALLGVGGVFVLSSFLALGFTGTCLGDYFGILKEARVTTFPFSVLDNPMYWGSTADYLGWAIM
;
A
#
# COMPACT_ATOMS: atom_id res chain seq x y z
N MET A 1 12.04 -24.32 -16.38
CA MET A 1 10.82 -23.71 -15.78
C MET A 1 10.02 -24.68 -14.88
N THR A 2 10.51 -25.88 -14.57
CA THR A 2 9.77 -26.92 -13.82
C THR A 2 10.07 -27.01 -12.33
N ARG A 3 11.06 -26.28 -11.79
CA ARG A 3 11.44 -26.36 -10.35
C ARG A 3 10.61 -25.48 -9.41
N LEU A 4 10.02 -24.38 -9.88
CA LEU A 4 9.24 -23.45 -9.03
C LEU A 4 7.79 -23.92 -8.81
N LEU A 5 7.17 -24.53 -9.83
CA LEU A 5 5.81 -25.07 -9.75
C LEU A 5 5.69 -26.32 -8.84
N GLY A 6 6.80 -26.92 -8.42
CA GLY A 6 6.79 -28.02 -7.45
C GLY A 6 6.60 -27.56 -6.00
N TYR A 7 6.79 -26.27 -5.71
CA TYR A 7 6.65 -25.68 -4.38
C TYR A 7 5.35 -24.90 -4.18
N VAL A 8 4.57 -24.70 -5.25
CA VAL A 8 3.35 -23.89 -5.25
C VAL A 8 2.25 -24.70 -5.91
N ASP A 9 1.20 -25.02 -5.15
CA ASP A 9 -0.01 -25.61 -5.69
C ASP A 9 -0.96 -24.49 -6.16
N PRO A 10 -1.12 -24.28 -7.48
CA PRO A 10 -1.99 -23.23 -8.01
C PRO A 10 -3.48 -23.49 -7.77
N SER A 11 -3.87 -24.70 -7.36
CA SER A 11 -5.26 -25.07 -7.07
C SER A 11 -5.60 -24.89 -5.59
N GLU A 12 -4.63 -24.58 -4.74
CA GLU A 12 -4.84 -24.41 -3.31
C GLU A 12 -5.76 -23.20 -3.04
N PRO A 13 -6.87 -23.37 -2.31
CA PRO A 13 -7.84 -22.28 -2.06
C PRO A 13 -7.21 -21.04 -1.42
N HIS A 14 -6.23 -21.21 -0.54
CA HIS A 14 -5.50 -20.12 0.10
C HIS A 14 -4.60 -19.36 -0.89
N PHE A 15 -3.95 -20.07 -1.81
CA PHE A 15 -3.14 -19.47 -2.87
C PHE A 15 -4.01 -18.65 -3.84
N VAL A 16 -5.13 -19.22 -4.28
CA VAL A 16 -6.08 -18.53 -5.15
C VAL A 16 -6.67 -17.30 -4.46
N ALA A 17 -7.08 -17.43 -3.20
CA ALA A 17 -7.57 -16.29 -2.41
C ALA A 17 -6.50 -15.20 -2.29
N ALA A 18 -5.25 -15.54 -2.00
CA ALA A 18 -4.15 -14.58 -1.91
C ALA A 18 -3.93 -13.84 -3.24
N VAL A 19 -3.89 -14.56 -4.37
CA VAL A 19 -3.74 -13.95 -5.70
C VAL A 19 -4.90 -13.01 -6.00
N LEU A 20 -6.14 -13.43 -5.74
CA LEU A 20 -7.32 -12.60 -5.96
C LEU A 20 -7.30 -11.35 -5.08
N THR A 21 -6.97 -11.46 -3.80
CA THR A 21 -6.87 -10.30 -2.90
C THR A 21 -5.74 -9.34 -3.32
N ILE A 22 -4.59 -9.87 -3.75
CA ILE A 22 -3.46 -9.06 -4.25
C ILE A 22 -3.85 -8.31 -5.52
N ALA A 23 -4.56 -8.95 -6.46
CA ALA A 23 -4.95 -8.34 -7.72
C ALA A 23 -6.18 -7.42 -7.61
N PHE A 24 -7.15 -7.78 -6.78
CA PHE A 24 -8.39 -7.02 -6.61
C PHE A 24 -8.13 -5.62 -6.09
N ASN A 25 -7.28 -5.49 -5.07
CA ASN A 25 -6.94 -4.22 -4.44
C ASN A 25 -6.52 -3.13 -5.47
N PRO A 26 -5.45 -3.33 -6.28
CA PRO A 26 -5.03 -2.38 -7.29
C PRO A 26 -6.05 -2.14 -8.39
N LEU A 27 -6.85 -3.13 -8.75
CA LEU A 27 -7.90 -2.95 -9.75
C LEU A 27 -9.04 -2.09 -9.22
N PHE A 28 -9.52 -2.38 -8.01
CA PHE A 28 -10.62 -1.68 -7.36
C PHE A 28 -10.35 -0.19 -7.25
N TRP A 29 -9.24 0.21 -6.60
CA TRP A 29 -8.99 1.63 -6.39
C TRP A 29 -8.65 2.38 -7.68
N ASN A 30 -8.02 1.73 -8.67
CA ASN A 30 -7.78 2.36 -9.98
C ASN A 30 -9.07 2.56 -10.76
N VAL A 31 -10.00 1.61 -10.70
CA VAL A 31 -11.32 1.74 -11.34
C VAL A 31 -12.09 2.87 -10.71
N VAL A 32 -12.23 2.90 -9.37
CA VAL A 32 -12.97 3.95 -8.67
C VAL A 32 -12.35 5.33 -8.91
N ALA A 33 -11.02 5.45 -8.76
CA ALA A 33 -10.33 6.72 -8.95
C ALA A 33 -10.45 7.23 -10.40
N ARG A 34 -10.34 6.36 -11.41
CA ARG A 34 -10.52 6.76 -12.82
C ARG A 34 -11.99 6.99 -13.20
N TRP A 35 -12.93 6.47 -12.43
CA TRP A 35 -14.36 6.67 -12.64
C TRP A 35 -14.80 8.07 -12.18
N GLU A 36 -14.28 8.52 -11.04
CA GLU A 36 -14.56 9.85 -10.47
C GLU A 36 -14.48 11.02 -11.48
N PRO A 37 -13.37 11.25 -12.21
CA PRO A 37 -13.30 12.37 -13.14
C PRO A 37 -14.23 12.22 -14.36
N LYS A 38 -14.71 11.00 -14.65
CA LYS A 38 -15.59 10.74 -15.80
C LYS A 38 -17.07 10.96 -15.50
N THR A 39 -17.52 10.63 -14.29
CA THR A 39 -18.95 10.64 -13.96
C THR A 39 -19.29 11.50 -12.74
N ARG A 40 -18.31 11.77 -11.86
CA ARG A 40 -18.52 12.36 -10.52
C ARG A 40 -19.56 11.63 -9.67
N GLU A 41 -19.86 10.37 -10.00
CA GLU A 41 -20.79 9.51 -9.27
C GLU A 41 -20.28 9.17 -7.86
N PRO A 42 -19.00 8.80 -7.65
CA PRO A 42 -18.48 8.59 -6.29
C PRO A 42 -18.63 9.84 -5.42
N SER A 43 -18.20 11.02 -5.89
CA SER A 43 -18.44 12.28 -5.18
C SER A 43 -19.92 12.61 -5.01
N GLY A 44 -20.77 12.29 -5.99
CA GLY A 44 -22.21 12.50 -5.93
C GLY A 44 -22.88 11.66 -4.84
N ALA A 45 -22.50 10.38 -4.71
CA ALA A 45 -23.00 9.47 -3.69
C ALA A 45 -22.60 9.89 -2.26
N PHE A 46 -21.42 10.50 -2.10
CA PHE A 46 -20.92 11.00 -0.81
C PHE A 46 -21.12 12.52 -0.61
N GLY A 47 -21.84 13.18 -1.53
CA GLY A 47 -22.15 14.61 -1.50
C GLY A 47 -20.98 15.56 -1.79
N SER A 48 -19.71 15.13 -1.66
CA SER A 48 -18.54 15.90 -2.07
C SER A 48 -17.29 15.04 -2.31
N PRO A 49 -16.25 15.57 -2.99
CA PRO A 49 -15.04 14.79 -3.32
C PRO A 49 -14.16 14.44 -2.11
N ALA A 50 -14.14 15.28 -1.08
CA ALA A 50 -13.37 15.02 0.15
C ALA A 50 -13.82 13.76 0.91
N PRO A 51 -15.10 13.59 1.28
CA PRO A 51 -15.57 12.37 1.93
C PRO A 51 -15.46 11.14 1.01
N ALA A 52 -15.66 11.28 -0.31
CA ALA A 52 -15.47 10.17 -1.26
C ALA A 52 -14.00 9.69 -1.32
N CYS A 53 -13.05 10.63 -1.32
CA CYS A 53 -11.63 10.32 -1.23
C CYS A 53 -11.27 9.69 0.13
N CYS A 54 -11.83 10.22 1.23
CA CYS A 54 -11.63 9.68 2.58
C CYS A 54 -12.14 8.25 2.73
N THR A 55 -13.33 7.94 2.19
CA THR A 55 -13.89 6.59 2.23
C THR A 55 -13.07 5.63 1.38
N LEU A 56 -12.69 6.03 0.16
CA LEU A 56 -11.80 5.23 -0.69
C LEU A 56 -10.47 4.95 0.02
N GLY A 57 -9.81 5.98 0.56
CA GLY A 57 -8.57 5.84 1.31
C GLY A 57 -8.70 4.93 2.54
N GLY A 58 -9.79 5.07 3.30
CA GLY A 58 -10.08 4.22 4.45
C GLY A 58 -10.26 2.75 4.04
N THR A 59 -10.98 2.49 2.94
CA THR A 59 -11.13 1.15 2.37
C THR A 59 -9.78 0.57 1.91
N ILE A 60 -8.94 1.36 1.24
CA ILE A 60 -7.59 0.93 0.81
C ILE A 60 -6.75 0.53 2.01
N LEU A 61 -6.73 1.35 3.07
CA LEU A 61 -5.97 1.05 4.29
C LEU A 61 -6.49 -0.21 4.98
N LEU A 62 -7.82 -0.36 5.10
CA LEU A 62 -8.44 -1.55 5.70
C LEU A 62 -8.08 -2.83 4.94
N LEU A 63 -8.20 -2.82 3.61
CA LEU A 63 -7.86 -3.95 2.75
C LEU A 63 -6.36 -4.31 2.85
N ASN A 64 -5.49 -3.32 3.01
CA ASN A 64 -4.06 -3.55 3.19
C ASN A 64 -3.72 -4.18 4.56
N VAL A 65 -4.41 -3.77 5.64
CA VAL A 65 -4.23 -4.39 6.97
C VAL A 65 -4.67 -5.85 6.94
N LEU A 66 -5.85 -6.14 6.40
CA LEU A 66 -6.38 -7.51 6.32
C LEU A 66 -5.45 -8.45 5.54
N ARG A 67 -4.87 -7.96 4.43
CA ARG A 67 -3.92 -8.73 3.61
C ARG A 67 -2.61 -9.02 4.35
N SER A 68 -2.08 -8.01 5.03
CA SER A 68 -0.72 -8.08 5.60
C SER A 68 -0.67 -8.99 6.83
N THR A 69 -1.70 -8.95 7.69
CA THR A 69 -1.76 -9.80 8.90
C THR A 69 -1.85 -11.29 8.56
N GLN A 70 -2.55 -11.67 7.50
CA GLN A 70 -2.65 -13.07 7.07
C GLN A 70 -1.34 -13.61 6.50
N ALA A 71 -0.63 -12.81 5.70
CA ALA A 71 0.65 -13.24 5.10
C ALA A 71 1.76 -13.39 6.16
N MET A 72 1.84 -12.44 7.09
CA MET A 72 2.95 -12.32 8.05
C MET A 72 3.00 -13.43 9.11
N LEU A 73 1.89 -14.09 9.42
CA LEU A 73 1.85 -15.17 10.43
C LEU A 73 2.46 -16.49 9.95
N SER A 74 2.83 -16.62 8.67
CA SER A 74 3.15 -17.90 8.04
C SER A 74 4.59 -18.07 7.55
N GLN A 75 5.42 -17.02 7.57
CA GLN A 75 6.71 -17.02 6.85
C GLN A 75 7.85 -16.26 7.56
N SER A 76 8.12 -16.55 8.84
CA SER A 76 9.31 -16.02 9.54
C SER A 76 10.54 -16.92 9.34
N LEU A 77 11.70 -16.30 9.14
CA LEU A 77 12.99 -16.97 9.14
C LEU A 77 13.53 -17.00 10.58
N ASP A 78 13.50 -18.18 11.23
CA ASP A 78 14.03 -18.42 12.59
C ASP A 78 15.56 -18.22 12.68
N ASN A 79 16.02 -16.97 12.56
CA ASN A 79 17.43 -16.61 12.67
C ASN A 79 17.59 -15.25 13.38
N PRO A 80 18.30 -15.18 14.53
CA PRO A 80 18.50 -13.95 15.29
C PRO A 80 19.17 -12.81 14.52
N SER A 81 20.01 -13.12 13.52
CA SER A 81 20.63 -12.11 12.65
C SER A 81 19.64 -11.56 11.62
N ALA A 82 18.82 -12.42 11.03
CA ALA A 82 17.76 -12.04 10.11
C ALA A 82 16.73 -11.15 10.81
N TYR A 83 16.32 -11.51 12.04
CA TYR A 83 15.43 -10.71 12.86
C TYR A 83 15.93 -9.26 13.07
N ARG A 84 17.22 -9.08 13.38
CA ARG A 84 17.80 -7.72 13.55
C ARG A 84 17.82 -6.93 12.25
N VAL A 85 18.11 -7.58 11.12
CA VAL A 85 18.09 -6.95 9.80
C VAL A 85 16.66 -6.57 9.43
N GLY A 86 15.69 -7.45 9.66
CA GLY A 86 14.27 -7.19 9.44
C GLY A 86 13.77 -6.00 10.27
N LEU A 87 14.14 -5.94 11.55
CA LEU A 87 13.81 -4.82 12.43
C LEU A 87 14.43 -3.49 11.95
N ALA A 88 15.68 -3.51 11.49
CA ALA A 88 16.34 -2.33 10.94
C ALA A 88 15.63 -1.83 9.66
N LEU A 89 15.24 -2.76 8.78
CA LEU A 89 14.48 -2.45 7.56
C LEU A 89 13.10 -1.85 7.89
N LEU A 90 12.39 -2.41 8.88
CA LEU A 90 11.12 -1.85 9.36
C LEU A 90 11.28 -0.46 9.97
N GLY A 91 12.39 -0.22 10.68
CA GLY A 91 12.68 1.11 11.24
C GLY A 91 12.90 2.16 10.14
N VAL A 92 13.75 1.84 9.16
CA VAL A 92 14.05 2.75 8.03
C VAL A 92 12.82 2.93 7.14
N GLY A 93 12.12 1.84 6.81
CA GLY A 93 10.90 1.86 6.01
C GLY A 93 9.81 2.68 6.67
N GLY A 94 9.53 2.43 7.94
CA GLY A 94 8.59 3.19 8.75
C GLY A 94 8.91 4.69 8.80
N VAL A 95 10.18 5.09 8.96
CA VAL A 95 10.57 6.51 8.90
C VAL A 95 10.18 7.12 7.56
N PHE A 96 10.46 6.47 6.43
CA PHE A 96 10.12 7.01 5.12
C PHE A 96 8.62 7.02 4.85
N VAL A 97 7.89 5.97 5.24
CA VAL A 97 6.43 5.90 5.06
C VAL A 97 5.74 6.98 5.90
N LEU A 98 6.05 7.06 7.19
CA LEU A 98 5.40 8.00 8.11
C LEU A 98 5.74 9.44 7.76
N SER A 99 7.00 9.76 7.50
CA SER A 99 7.39 11.11 7.11
C SER A 99 6.79 11.53 5.75
N SER A 100 6.67 10.60 4.80
CA SER A 100 5.97 10.86 3.53
C SER A 100 4.49 11.12 3.76
N PHE A 101 3.84 10.32 4.61
CA PHE A 101 2.42 10.47 4.94
C PHE A 101 2.15 11.79 5.65
N LEU A 102 2.99 12.18 6.61
CA LEU A 102 2.88 13.47 7.28
C LEU A 102 3.08 14.64 6.31
N ALA A 103 4.00 14.50 5.36
CA ALA A 103 4.28 15.57 4.41
C ALA A 103 3.20 15.68 3.32
N LEU A 104 2.64 14.57 2.83
CA LEU A 104 1.59 14.56 1.79
C LEU A 104 0.18 14.75 2.35
N GLY A 105 -0.07 14.28 3.58
CA GLY A 105 -1.39 14.17 4.18
C GLY A 105 -2.22 13.03 3.58
N PHE A 106 -3.35 12.73 4.21
CA PHE A 106 -4.21 11.61 3.83
C PHE A 106 -4.67 11.67 2.36
N THR A 107 -5.18 12.81 1.91
CA THR A 107 -5.68 13.00 0.55
C THR A 107 -4.55 12.93 -0.49
N GLY A 108 -3.37 13.45 -0.15
CA GLY A 108 -2.18 13.36 -0.99
C GLY A 108 -1.65 11.92 -1.14
N THR A 109 -2.01 11.01 -0.24
CA THR A 109 -1.62 9.60 -0.28
C THR A 109 -2.70 8.67 -0.82
N CYS A 110 -3.97 9.05 -0.74
CA CYS A 110 -5.12 8.21 -1.06
C CYS A 110 -5.86 8.67 -2.33
N LEU A 111 -5.12 8.93 -3.41
CA LEU A 111 -5.67 9.23 -4.74
C LEU A 111 -6.53 10.51 -4.78
N GLY A 112 -6.28 11.48 -3.89
CA GLY A 112 -7.04 12.73 -3.83
C GLY A 112 -6.96 13.57 -5.09
N ASP A 113 -5.91 13.39 -5.89
CA ASP A 113 -5.75 14.00 -7.21
C ASP A 113 -6.89 13.64 -8.18
N TYR A 114 -7.37 12.39 -8.17
CA TYR A 114 -8.52 11.97 -8.97
C TYR A 114 -9.84 12.62 -8.53
N PHE A 115 -9.94 13.00 -7.25
CA PHE A 115 -11.07 13.73 -6.67
C PHE A 115 -10.91 15.25 -6.78
N GLY A 116 -9.86 15.73 -7.48
CA GLY A 116 -9.57 17.16 -7.64
C GLY A 116 -8.98 17.82 -6.38
N ILE A 117 -8.55 17.04 -5.39
CA ILE A 117 -7.90 17.52 -4.17
C ILE A 117 -6.40 17.54 -4.42
N LEU A 118 -5.94 18.64 -5.01
CA LEU A 118 -4.53 18.83 -5.36
C LEU A 118 -3.80 19.63 -4.28
N LYS A 119 -2.53 19.31 -4.06
CA LYS A 119 -1.64 20.18 -3.31
C LYS A 119 -1.28 21.41 -4.14
N GLU A 120 -1.16 22.56 -3.47
CA GLU A 120 -0.74 23.82 -4.10
C GLU A 120 0.66 23.74 -4.72
N ALA A 121 1.57 23.00 -4.08
CA ALA A 121 2.92 22.81 -4.55
C ALA A 121 3.43 21.40 -4.29
N ARG A 122 4.38 20.96 -5.12
CA ARG A 122 5.12 19.71 -4.91
C ARG A 122 5.87 19.78 -3.57
N VAL A 123 5.78 18.71 -2.80
CA VAL A 123 6.56 18.55 -1.57
C VAL A 123 8.01 18.28 -1.93
N THR A 124 8.91 19.13 -1.45
CA THR A 124 10.36 19.02 -1.65
C THR A 124 11.13 18.84 -0.34
N THR A 125 10.45 18.91 0.81
CA THR A 125 11.04 18.66 2.13
C THR A 125 11.28 17.17 2.34
N PHE A 126 12.07 16.82 3.37
CA PHE A 126 12.22 15.43 3.79
C PHE A 126 10.84 14.74 3.92
N PRO A 127 10.70 13.50 3.41
CA PRO A 127 11.72 12.64 2.80
C PRO A 127 11.96 12.85 1.29
N PHE A 128 11.16 13.70 0.63
CA PHE A 128 11.23 13.97 -0.81
C PHE A 128 12.48 14.75 -1.24
N SER A 129 13.21 15.36 -0.30
CA SER A 129 14.51 15.98 -0.57
C SER A 129 15.66 14.98 -0.77
N VAL A 130 15.47 13.74 -0.31
CA VAL A 130 16.54 12.72 -0.27
C VAL A 130 16.35 11.67 -1.36
N LEU A 131 15.10 11.30 -1.64
CA LEU A 131 14.79 10.29 -2.64
C LEU A 131 13.47 10.53 -3.35
N ASP A 132 13.37 9.97 -4.55
CA ASP A 132 12.14 9.97 -5.32
C ASP A 132 11.17 8.92 -4.78
N ASN A 133 9.91 9.29 -4.59
CA ASN A 133 8.84 8.38 -4.16
C ASN A 133 9.13 7.67 -2.81
N PRO A 134 9.45 8.42 -1.73
CA PRO A 134 9.89 7.88 -0.44
C PRO A 134 8.95 6.88 0.21
N MET A 135 7.64 7.10 0.09
CA MET A 135 6.66 6.15 0.61
C MET A 135 6.78 4.76 -0.03
N TYR A 136 7.07 4.67 -1.34
CA TYR A 136 7.17 3.39 -2.05
C TYR A 136 8.44 2.62 -1.65
N TRP A 137 9.57 3.31 -1.56
CA TRP A 137 10.81 2.72 -1.06
C TRP A 137 10.69 2.31 0.41
N GLY A 138 10.03 3.15 1.22
CA GLY A 138 9.75 2.83 2.61
C GLY A 138 8.91 1.56 2.75
N SER A 139 7.77 1.47 2.05
CA SER A 139 6.92 0.28 2.07
C SER A 139 7.61 -0.97 1.52
N THR A 140 8.50 -0.82 0.53
CA THR A 140 9.32 -1.93 0.03
C THR A 140 10.26 -2.45 1.12
N ALA A 141 10.93 -1.54 1.85
CA ALA A 141 11.78 -1.91 2.98
C ALA A 141 10.96 -2.57 4.09
N ASP A 142 9.75 -2.09 4.39
CA ASP A 142 8.88 -2.68 5.41
C ASP A 142 8.44 -4.11 5.04
N TYR A 143 8.00 -4.34 3.79
CA TYR A 143 7.62 -5.67 3.34
C TYR A 143 8.80 -6.63 3.32
N LEU A 144 9.97 -6.16 2.90
CA LEU A 144 11.19 -6.95 2.96
C LEU A 144 11.60 -7.25 4.41
N GLY A 145 11.46 -6.28 5.31
CA GLY A 145 11.75 -6.45 6.73
C GLY A 145 10.86 -7.52 7.37
N TRP A 146 9.56 -7.49 7.08
CA TRP A 146 8.61 -8.53 7.51
C TRP A 146 8.88 -9.91 6.91
N ALA A 147 9.37 -9.98 5.68
CA ALA A 147 9.71 -11.26 5.04
C ALA A 147 11.02 -11.88 5.56
N ILE A 148 11.92 -11.04 6.11
CA ILE A 148 13.21 -11.48 6.64
C ILE A 148 13.12 -11.85 8.12
N MET A 149 12.24 -11.18 8.88
CA MET A 149 12.03 -11.38 10.31
C MET A 149 11.17 -12.62 10.61
#